data_AF-A0A7C3YES7-F1
#
_entry.id   AF-A0A7C3YES7-F1
#
_cell.length_a   1.000
_cell.length_b   1.000
_cell.length_c   1.000
_cell.angle_alpha   90.00
_cell.angle_beta   90.00
_cell.angle_gamma   90.00
#
_symmetry.space_group_name_H-M   'P 1'
#
loop_
_entity.id
_entity.type
_entity.pdbx_description
1 polymer ?
#
loop_
_entity_poly.entity_id
_entity_poly.type
_entity_poly.pdbx_seq_one_letter_code
_entity_poly.pdbx_strand_id
1 'polypeptide(L)' 'MSKKILVCPVCKSKDIELDAGGYTGKYYCKKCGYVGSYILEMTEGEYKEMLEMEELNENK' A
#
# COMPACT_ATOMS: atom_id res chain seq x y z
N MET A 1 17.16 -11.82 -1.09
CA MET A 1 16.58 -10.56 -1.62
C MET A 1 15.14 -10.50 -1.16
N SER A 2 14.82 -9.64 -0.20
CA SER A 2 13.45 -9.54 0.34
C SER A 2 12.55 -8.87 -0.69
N LYS A 3 11.44 -9.51 -1.07
CA LYS A 3 10.49 -8.97 -2.04
C LYS A 3 9.74 -7.80 -1.41
N LYS A 4 9.84 -6.61 -2.01
CA LYS A 4 9.05 -5.44 -1.62
C LYS A 4 7.69 -5.47 -2.31
N ILE A 5 6.67 -4.99 -1.60
CA ILE A 5 5.31 -4.80 -2.09
C ILE A 5 4.92 -3.33 -1.96
N LEU A 6 3.99 -2.91 -2.81
CA LEU A 6 3.42 -1.56 -2.78
C LEU A 6 2.11 -1.58 -2.00
N VAL A 7 1.98 -0.62 -1.09
CA VAL A 7 0.84 -0.51 -0.19
C VAL A 7 0.29 0.90 -0.23
N CYS A 8 -1.04 1.02 -0.34
CA CYS A 8 -1.72 2.30 -0.34
C CYS A 8 -1.53 3.02 1.01
N PRO A 9 -1.07 4.29 1.03
CA PRO A 9 -0.93 5.03 2.29
C PRO A 9 -2.27 5.40 2.95
N VAL A 10 -3.38 5.31 2.22
CA VAL A 10 -4.71 5.71 2.71
C VAL A 10 -5.48 4.52 3.26
N CYS A 11 -5.65 3.48 2.45
CA CYS A 11 -6.50 2.32 2.79
C CYS A 11 -5.72 1.02 3.01
N LYS A 12 -4.38 1.07 2.94
CA LYS A 12 -3.46 -0.05 3.14
C LYS A 12 -3.68 -1.23 2.18
N SER A 13 -4.41 -1.02 1.09
CA SER A 13 -4.55 -2.04 0.05
C SER A 13 -3.26 -2.25 -0.73
N LYS A 14 -3.04 -3.49 -1.18
CA LYS A 14 -1.99 -3.87 -2.13
C LYS A 14 -2.45 -3.73 -3.59
N ASP A 15 -3.71 -3.38 -3.83
CA ASP A 15 -4.27 -3.17 -5.17
C ASP A 15 -3.84 -1.81 -5.75
N ILE A 16 -2.58 -1.75 -6.15
CA ILE A 16 -1.91 -0.57 -6.70
C ILE A 16 -1.53 -0.81 -8.16
N GLU A 17 -1.83 0.17 -9.01
CA GLU A 17 -1.37 0.24 -10.39
C GLU A 17 -0.59 1.53 -10.64
N LEU A 18 0.14 1.58 -11.75
CA LEU A 18 0.76 2.80 -12.22
C LEU A 18 -0.28 3.66 -12.93
N ASP A 19 -0.44 4.90 -12.49
CA ASP A 19 -1.30 5.89 -13.13
C ASP A 19 -0.79 6.21 -14.53
N ALA A 20 -1.69 6.24 -15.51
CA ALA A 20 -1.37 6.41 -16.94
C ALA A 20 -0.22 5.49 -17.44
N GLY A 21 -0.14 4.25 -16.92
CA GLY A 21 0.92 3.30 -17.27
C GLY A 21 2.32 3.70 -16.79
N GLY A 22 2.41 4.64 -15.84
CA GLY A 22 3.67 5.09 -15.24
C GLY A 22 4.24 6.37 -15.84
N TYR A 23 3.61 6.94 -16.87
CA TYR A 23 4.08 8.18 -17.49
C TYR A 23 4.11 9.37 -16.52
N THR A 24 3.17 9.40 -15.58
CA THR A 24 3.08 10.46 -14.56
C THR A 24 3.96 10.21 -13.34
N GLY A 25 4.56 9.02 -13.21
CA GLY A 25 5.29 8.59 -12.00
C GLY A 25 4.40 8.47 -10.76
N LYS A 26 3.07 8.36 -10.94
CA LYS A 26 2.10 8.23 -9.86
C LYS A 26 1.56 6.81 -9.76
N TYR A 27 1.08 6.48 -8.58
CA TYR A 27 0.39 5.25 -8.25
C TYR A 27 -1.10 5.52 -8.12
N TYR A 28 -1.91 4.59 -8.62
CA TYR A 28 -3.36 4.57 -8.48
C TYR A 28 -3.79 3.37 -7.62
N CYS A 29 -4.53 3.63 -6.55
CA CYS A 29 -5.13 2.58 -5.73
C CYS A 29 -6.55 2.27 -6.19
N LYS A 30 -6.80 1.02 -6.61
CA LYS A 30 -8.13 0.59 -7.06
C LYS A 30 -9.17 0.52 -5.94
N LYS A 31 -8.74 0.41 -4.69
CA LYS A 31 -9.64 0.22 -3.55
C LYS A 31 -10.25 1.53 -3.03
N CYS A 32 -9.46 2.60 -2.96
CA CYS A 32 -9.89 3.88 -2.38
C CYS A 32 -9.80 5.07 -3.35
N GLY A 33 -9.26 4.87 -4.55
CA GLY A 33 -9.10 5.93 -5.54
C GLY A 33 -7.91 6.87 -5.30
N TYR A 34 -7.00 6.55 -4.37
CA TYR A 34 -5.78 7.32 -4.16
C TYR A 34 -4.96 7.43 -5.46
N VAL A 35 -4.58 8.65 -5.85
CA VAL A 35 -3.67 8.93 -6.97
C VAL A 35 -2.54 9.82 -6.46
N GLY A 36 -1.30 9.34 -6.50
CA GLY A 36 -0.16 10.14 -6.04
C GLY A 36 1.18 9.45 -6.23
N SER A 37 2.27 10.23 -6.16
CA SER A 37 3.64 9.72 -6.29
C SER A 37 4.17 9.10 -5.00
N TYR A 38 3.43 9.20 -3.90
CA TYR A 38 3.81 8.63 -2.62
C TYR A 38 3.14 7.26 -2.42
N ILE A 39 3.94 6.23 -2.19
CA ILE A 39 3.46 4.87 -1.93
C ILE A 39 4.27 4.27 -0.79
N LEU A 40 3.66 3.40 0.00
CA LEU A 40 4.39 2.66 1.03
C LEU A 40 5.05 1.45 0.38
N GLU A 41 6.38 1.42 0.42
CA GLU A 41 7.17 0.26 0.03
C GLU A 41 7.59 -0.49 1.28
N MET A 42 7.10 -1.72 1.43
CA MET A 42 7.42 -2.56 2.58
C MET A 42 7.56 -4.02 2.15
N THR A 43 8.14 -4.85 3.00
CA THR A 43 8.19 -6.29 2.83
C THR A 43 6.85 -6.94 3.21
N GLU A 44 6.63 -8.17 2.77
CA GLU A 44 5.45 -8.93 3.21
C GLU A 44 5.39 -9.14 4.73
N GLY A 45 6.55 -9.19 5.41
CA GLY A 45 6.64 -9.28 6.86
C GLY A 45 6.14 -8.00 7.53
N GLU A 46 6.71 -6.85 7.16
CA GLU A 46 6.30 -5.54 7.68
C GLU A 46 4.81 -5.26 7.44
N TYR A 47 4.27 -5.68 6.29
CA TYR A 47 2.84 -5.55 6.00
C TYR A 47 1.95 -6.40 6.92
N LYS A 48 2.36 -7.63 7.24
CA LYS A 48 1.62 -8.50 8.17
C LYS A 48 1.66 -7.92 9.58
N GLU A 49 2.83 -7.51 10.04
CA GLU A 49 3.01 -6.89 11.36
C GLU A 49 2.12 -5.64 11.51
N MET A 50 2.04 -4.81 10.46
CA MET A 50 1.16 -3.63 10.44
C MET A 50 -0.32 -3.99 10.59
N LEU A 51 -0.79 -5.00 9.84
CA LEU A 51 -2.19 -5.44 9.92
C LEU A 51 -2.52 -6.05 11.29
N GLU A 52 -1.62 -6.89 11.82
CA GLU A 52 -1.79 -7.48 13.15
C GLU A 52 -1.86 -6.41 14.25
N MET A 53 -1.00 -5.39 14.18
CA MET A 53 -1.05 -4.26 15.11
C MET A 53 -2.35 -3.47 15.02
N GLU A 54 -2.92 -3.30 13.82
CA GLU A 54 -4.19 -2.59 13.63
C GLU A 54 -5.37 -3.38 14.17
N GLU A 55 -5.45 -4.68 13.89
CA GLU A 55 -6.49 -5.54 14.46
C GLU A 55 -6.44 -5.56 15.99
N LEU A 56 -5.25 -5.55 16.59
CA LEU A 56 -5.09 -5.45 18.05
C LEU A 56 -5.53 -4.09 18.61
N ASN A 57 -5.42 -3.02 17.84
CA ASN A 57 -5.83 -1.68 18.25
C ASN A 57 -7.33 -1.45 18.06
N GLU A 58 -7.98 -2.08 17.07
CA GLU A 58 -9.43 -1.99 16.86
C GLU A 58 -10.24 -2.85 17.86
N ASN A 59 -9.63 -3.89 18.42
CA ASN A 59 -10.25 -4.80 19.39
C ASN A 59 -10.00 -4.41 20.87
N LYS A 60 -9.46 -3.22 21.13
CA LYS A 60 -9.27 -2.64 22.48
C LYS A 60 -10.30 -1.55 22.76
#